data_AF-A0A7C5DTV7-F1
#
_entry.id   AF-A0A7C5DTV7-F1
#
_cell.length_a   1.000
_cell.length_b   1.000
_cell.length_c   1.000
_cell.angle_alpha   90.00
_cell.angle_beta   90.00
_cell.angle_gamma   90.00
#
_symmetry.space_group_name_H-M   'P 1'
#
loop_
_entity.id
_entity.type
_entity.pdbx_description
1 polymer ?
#
loop_
_entity_poly.entity_id
_entity_poly.type
_entity_poly.pdbx_seq_one_letter_code
_entity_poly.pdbx_strand_id
1 'polypeptide(L)' 'MRIEYDPDRDLLYIWFGVVGAKAARTLTVAPGVHADFDAHGKLVGLEVLDATEILGKSVQFEVTLPSVAAAKASESG' A
#
# COMPACT_ATOMS: atom_id res chain seq x y z
N MET A 1 -0.85 -9.36 -6.69
CA MET A 1 -0.19 -8.04 -6.70
C MET A 1 -0.29 -7.46 -8.11
N ARG A 2 -0.65 -6.18 -8.26
CA ARG A 2 -0.70 -5.44 -9.53
C ARG A 2 -0.07 -4.07 -9.32
N ILE A 3 0.62 -3.57 -10.33
CA ILE A 3 1.19 -2.22 -10.36
C ILE A 3 0.64 -1.53 -11.61
N GLU A 4 0.18 -0.30 -11.46
CA GLU A 4 -0.36 0.50 -12.57
C GLU A 4 0.06 1.95 -12.42
N TYR A 5 0.51 2.53 -13.53
CA TYR A 5 0.85 3.93 -13.63
C TYR A 5 -0.14 4.61 -14.56
N ASP A 6 -0.74 5.69 -14.09
CA ASP A 6 -1.60 6.58 -14.86
C ASP A 6 -0.81 7.84 -15.21
N PRO A 7 -0.36 8.01 -16.47
CA PRO A 7 0.46 9.15 -16.88
C PRO A 7 -0.32 10.45 -16.93
N ASP A 8 -1.65 10.42 -17.12
CA ASP A 8 -2.46 11.64 -17.19
C ASP A 8 -2.63 12.27 -15.80
N ARG A 9 -2.60 11.44 -14.75
CA ARG A 9 -2.67 11.87 -13.35
C ARG A 9 -1.32 11.89 -12.61
N ASP A 10 -0.25 11.49 -13.30
CA ASP A 10 1.07 11.19 -12.71
C ASP A 10 0.97 10.37 -11.41
N LEU A 11 0.28 9.22 -11.49
CA LEU A 11 -0.13 8.45 -10.32
C LEU A 11 0.29 6.99 -10.44
N LEU A 12 1.04 6.48 -9.46
CA LEU A 12 1.38 5.07 -9.35
C LEU A 12 0.52 4.40 -8.27
N TYR A 13 -0.17 3.33 -8.64
CA TYR A 13 -0.81 2.41 -7.70
C TYR A 13 -0.11 1.06 -7.64
N ILE A 14 -0.02 0.52 -6.43
CA ILE A 14 0.40 -0.85 -6.16
C ILE A 14 -0.69 -1.52 -5.33
N TRP A 15 -1.36 -2.54 -5.88
CA TRP A 15 -2.31 -3.37 -5.14
C TRP A 15 -1.62 -4.64 -4.64
N PHE A 16 -1.72 -4.92 -3.35
CA PHE A 16 -1.21 -6.16 -2.75
C PHE A 16 -2.25 -7.29 -2.74
N GLY A 17 -3.54 -6.96 -2.94
CA GLY A 17 -4.66 -7.90 -2.97
C GLY A 17 -5.49 -7.83 -4.25
N VAL A 18 -6.82 -7.83 -4.09
CA VAL A 18 -7.79 -7.64 -5.18
C VAL A 18 -7.68 -6.21 -5.70
N VAL A 19 -7.59 -6.06 -7.03
CA VAL A 19 -7.53 -4.74 -7.68
C VAL A 19 -8.83 -3.99 -7.40
N GLY A 20 -8.71 -2.72 -7.02
CA GLY A 20 -9.87 -1.90 -6.65
C GLY A 20 -10.51 -2.28 -5.31
N ALA A 21 -9.84 -3.08 -4.48
CA ALA A 21 -10.26 -3.28 -3.10
C ALA A 21 -10.38 -1.92 -2.39
N LYS A 22 -11.53 -1.69 -1.75
CA LYS A 22 -11.80 -0.44 -1.06
C LYS A 22 -10.99 -0.35 0.22
N ALA A 23 -10.23 0.74 0.39
CA ALA A 23 -9.58 1.06 1.64
C ALA A 23 -10.63 1.39 2.72
N ALA A 24 -10.45 0.83 3.92
CA ALA A 24 -11.17 1.29 5.10
C ALA A 24 -10.46 2.47 5.75
N ARG A 25 -9.13 2.55 5.58
CA ARG A 25 -8.29 3.63 6.09
C ARG A 25 -7.09 3.86 5.18
N THR A 26 -6.76 5.11 4.94
CA THR A 26 -5.56 5.52 4.20
C THR A 26 -4.64 6.30 5.13
N LEU A 27 -3.35 6.02 5.10
CA LEU A 27 -2.33 6.74 5.86
C LEU A 27 -1.29 7.36 4.93
N THR A 28 -1.01 8.64 5.09
CA THR A 28 0.16 9.27 4.48
C THR A 28 1.41 8.82 5.24
N VAL A 29 2.27 8.04 4.58
CA VAL A 29 3.51 7.50 5.19
C VAL A 29 4.74 8.35 4.85
N ALA A 30 4.66 9.09 3.74
CA ALA A 30 5.57 10.16 3.35
C ALA A 30 4.78 11.19 2.50
N PRO A 31 5.26 12.43 2.32
CA PRO A 31 4.63 13.37 1.40
C PRO A 31 4.39 12.74 0.03
N GLY A 32 3.14 12.76 -0.44
CA GLY A 32 2.69 12.15 -1.71
C GLY A 32 2.66 10.62 -1.74
N VAL A 33 2.95 9.93 -0.63
CA VAL A 33 2.88 8.46 -0.53
C VAL A 33 1.84 8.04 0.50
N HIS A 34 0.86 7.27 0.05
CA HIS A 34 -0.28 6.84 0.85
C HIS A 34 -0.38 5.31 0.90
N ALA A 35 -0.59 4.77 2.09
CA ALA A 35 -0.80 3.35 2.35
C ALA A 35 -2.25 3.07 2.70
N ASP A 36 -2.88 2.17 1.95
CA ASP A 36 -4.28 1.79 2.10
C ASP A 36 -4.41 0.50 2.90
N PHE A 37 -5.25 0.54 3.92
CA PHE A 37 -5.54 -0.58 4.80
C PHE A 37 -7.01 -0.98 4.72
N ASP A 38 -7.27 -2.28 4.78
CA ASP A 38 -8.63 -2.79 4.95
C ASP A 38 -9.13 -2.61 6.41
N ALA A 39 -10.36 -3.03 6.66
CA ALA A 39 -11.01 -2.90 7.97
C ALA A 39 -10.33 -3.73 9.07
N HIS A 40 -9.50 -4.71 8.71
CA HIS A 40 -8.73 -5.54 9.62
C HIS A 40 -7.30 -5.02 9.84
N GLY A 41 -6.95 -3.88 9.24
CA GLY A 41 -5.62 -3.29 9.34
C GLY A 41 -4.58 -3.94 8.44
N LYS A 42 -4.98 -4.77 7.47
CA LYS A 42 -4.06 -5.34 6.49
C LYS A 42 -3.79 -4.33 5.38
N LEU A 43 -2.52 -4.19 5.00
CA LEU A 43 -2.12 -3.37 3.85
C LEU A 43 -2.67 -3.98 2.55
N VAL A 44 -3.44 -3.21 1.79
CA VAL A 44 -4.07 -3.62 0.54
C VAL A 44 -3.62 -2.81 -0.67
N GLY A 45 -3.13 -1.59 -0.46
CA GLY A 45 -2.66 -0.71 -1.52
C GLY A 45 -1.56 0.26 -1.11
N LEU A 46 -0.81 0.74 -2.08
CA LEU A 46 0.05 1.91 -2.00
C LEU A 46 -0.29 2.84 -3.17
N GLU A 47 -0.36 4.13 -2.91
CA GLU A 47 -0.59 5.20 -3.88
C GLU A 47 0.55 6.21 -3.78
N VAL A 48 1.13 6.57 -4.93
CA VAL A 48 2.17 7.60 -5.04
C VAL A 48 1.68 8.67 -6.01
N LEU A 49 1.38 9.85 -5.46
CA LEU A 49 1.06 11.08 -6.20
C LEU A 49 2.34 11.69 -6.77
N ASP A 50 2.22 12.46 -7.85
CA ASP A 50 3.36 13.10 -8.53
C ASP A 50 4.51 12.11 -8.73
N ALA A 51 4.16 10.90 -9.21
CA ALA A 51 5.03 9.75 -9.17
C ALA A 51 6.35 10.01 -9.91
N THR A 52 6.33 10.76 -11.01
CA THR A 52 7.57 11.13 -11.73
C THR A 52 8.52 11.98 -10.88
N GLU A 53 7.99 12.85 -10.02
CA GLU A 53 8.78 13.67 -9.09
C GLU A 53 9.30 12.84 -7.93
N ILE A 54 8.44 12.03 -7.30
CA ILE A 54 8.78 11.23 -6.12
C ILE A 54 9.75 10.08 -6.46
N LEU A 55 9.62 9.49 -7.65
CA LEU A 55 10.34 8.28 -8.03
C LEU A 55 11.63 8.55 -8.83
N GLY A 56 11.76 9.73 -9.45
CA GLY A 56 12.95 10.09 -10.23
C GLY A 56 13.32 9.06 -11.31
N LYS A 57 14.63 8.86 -11.56
CA LYS A 57 15.16 7.91 -12.58
C LYS A 57 15.32 6.47 -12.09
N SER A 58 15.23 6.21 -10.80
CA SER A 58 15.40 4.86 -10.23
C SER A 58 14.91 4.82 -8.79
N VAL A 59 13.98 3.90 -8.53
CA VAL A 59 13.27 3.79 -7.25
C VAL A 59 13.87 2.67 -6.40
N GLN A 60 14.26 3.00 -5.17
CA GLN A 60 14.49 2.04 -4.10
C GLN A 60 13.86 2.58 -2.82
N PHE A 61 12.94 1.81 -2.24
CA PHE A 61 12.44 2.03 -0.89
C PHE A 61 12.39 0.70 -0.15
N GLU A 62 12.81 0.71 1.10
CA GLU A 62 12.76 -0.46 1.98
C GLU A 62 11.50 -0.37 2.83
N VAL A 63 10.63 -1.37 2.70
CA VAL A 63 9.42 -1.47 3.53
C VAL A 63 9.57 -2.70 4.41
N THR A 64 9.77 -2.48 5.70
CA THR A 64 9.66 -3.53 6.71
C THR A 64 8.18 -3.82 6.92
N LEU A 65 7.68 -4.86 6.23
CA LEU A 65 6.35 -5.36 6.50
C LEU A 65 6.35 -6.09 7.84
N PRO A 66 5.44 -5.78 8.78
CA PRO A 66 5.30 -6.58 9.98
C PRO A 66 4.99 -8.02 9.58
N SER A 67 5.77 -8.96 10.11
CA SER A 67 5.43 -10.38 10.02
C SER A 67 4.03 -10.57 10.60
N VAL A 68 3.11 -11.08 9.78
CA VAL A 68 1.85 -11.60 10.29
C VAL A 68 2.19 -12.89 11.02
N ALA A 69 2.69 -12.78 12.25
CA ALA A 69 2.74 -13.90 13.17
C ALA A 69 1.31 -14.43 13.25
N ALA A 70 1.13 -15.66 12.77
CA ALA A 70 -0.16 -16.29 12.61
C ALA A 70 -1.00 -16.08 13.87
N ALA A 71 -2.14 -15.42 13.71
CA ALA A 71 -3.22 -15.45 14.69
C ALA A 71 -3.63 -16.92 14.86
N LYS A 72 -3.02 -17.61 15.82
CA LYS A 72 -3.42 -18.93 16.29
C LYS A 72 -3.73 -18.83 17.78
N ALA A 73 -5.04 -18.71 18.02
CA ALA A 73 -5.81 -19.27 19.12
C ALA A 73 -5.22 -19.13 20.54
N SER A 74 -5.70 -18.12 21.27
CA SER A 74 -6.05 -18.31 22.68
C SER A 74 -7.59 -18.26 22.81
N GLU A 75 -8.25 -19.32 22.37
CA GLU A 75 -9.53 -19.69 22.96
C GLU A 75 -9.21 -20.60 24.13
N SER A 76 -9.28 -20.02 25.31
CA SER A 76 -9.38 -20.72 26.58
C SER A 76 -10.74 -21.42 26.67
N GLY A 77 -10.72 -22.70 27.05
CA GLY A 77 -11.90 -23.50 27.38
C GLY A 77 -11.52 -24.93 27.66
#